data_AF-A0A6B2TIU4-F1
#
_entry.id   AF-A0A6B2TIU4-F1
#
_cell.length_a   1.000
_cell.length_b   1.000
_cell.length_c   1.000
_cell.angle_alpha   90.00
_cell.angle_beta   90.00
_cell.angle_gamma   90.00
#
_symmetry.space_group_name_H-M   'P 1'
#
loop_
_entity.id
_entity.type
_entity.pdbx_description
1 polymer ?
#
loop_
_entity_poly.entity_id
_entity_poly.type
_entity_poly.pdbx_seq_one_letter_code
_entity_poly.pdbx_strand_id
1 'polypeptide(L)' 'MPTCPNGHQSGSDDWCEVCGHRMAGAVPPPPPPPPAAGYGYTPPPPGQDPGF' A
#
# COMPACT_ATOMS: atom_id res chain seq x y z
N MET A 1 -11.09 -27.55 -7.66
CA MET A 1 -10.37 -27.06 -8.85
C MET A 1 -11.14 -25.86 -9.37
N PRO A 2 -10.80 -24.66 -8.88
CA PRO A 2 -11.44 -23.44 -9.32
C PRO A 2 -11.25 -23.24 -10.84
N THR A 3 -12.25 -22.65 -11.47
CA THR A 3 -12.12 -22.18 -12.85
C THR A 3 -11.45 -20.81 -12.81
N CYS A 4 -10.38 -20.63 -13.57
CA CYS A 4 -9.69 -19.36 -13.67
C CYS A 4 -10.56 -18.29 -14.35
N PRO A 5 -10.23 -17.00 -14.19
CA PRO A 5 -10.99 -15.89 -14.81
C PRO A 5 -11.12 -15.99 -16.34
N ASN A 6 -10.17 -16.67 -17.00
CA ASN A 6 -10.19 -16.91 -18.44
C ASN A 6 -10.98 -18.18 -18.85
N GLY A 7 -11.56 -18.92 -17.90
CA GLY A 7 -12.41 -20.08 -18.17
C GLY A 7 -11.73 -21.46 -18.14
N HIS A 8 -10.46 -21.55 -17.73
CA HIS A 8 -9.76 -22.84 -17.62
C HIS A 8 -9.88 -23.44 -16.23
N GLN A 9 -9.95 -24.77 -16.16
CA GLN A 9 -9.83 -25.45 -14.88
C GLN A 9 -8.39 -25.35 -14.36
N SER A 10 -8.20 -24.87 -13.14
CA SER A 10 -6.88 -24.79 -12.49
C SER A 10 -6.80 -25.69 -11.28
N GLY A 11 -5.71 -26.45 -11.14
CA GLY A 11 -5.41 -27.29 -9.97
C GLY A 11 -5.24 -26.53 -8.66
N SER A 12 -4.70 -25.33 -8.76
CA SER A 12 -4.35 -24.41 -7.67
C SER A 12 -5.33 -23.24 -7.61
N ASP A 13 -5.40 -22.52 -6.48
CA ASP A 13 -6.28 -21.35 -6.24
C ASP A 13 -5.56 -20.00 -6.45
N ASP A 14 -4.23 -20.03 -6.52
CA ASP A 14 -3.34 -18.86 -6.57
C ASP A 14 -2.87 -18.51 -8.00
N TRP A 15 -2.81 -19.50 -8.90
CA TRP A 15 -2.40 -19.33 -10.29
C TRP A 15 -3.11 -20.32 -11.21
N CYS A 16 -3.25 -19.98 -12.49
CA CYS A 16 -3.76 -20.89 -13.51
C CYS A 16 -2.62 -21.48 -14.33
N GLU A 17 -2.42 -22.79 -14.24
CA GLU A 17 -1.38 -23.51 -14.97
C GLU A 17 -1.58 -23.59 -16.48
N VAL A 18 -2.83 -23.50 -16.90
CA VAL A 18 -3.19 -23.57 -18.32
C VAL A 18 -2.93 -22.23 -19.03
N CYS A 19 -3.20 -21.12 -18.35
CA CYS A 19 -3.14 -19.78 -18.96
C CYS A 19 -2.01 -18.88 -18.43
N GLY A 20 -1.35 -19.24 -17.33
CA GLY A 20 -0.30 -18.43 -16.71
C GLY A 20 -0.80 -17.16 -15.99
N HIS A 21 -2.11 -17.00 -15.77
CA HIS A 21 -2.66 -15.85 -15.05
C HIS A 21 -2.86 -16.14 -13.57
N ARG A 22 -2.58 -15.15 -12.71
CA ARG A 22 -2.94 -15.20 -11.29
C ARG A 22 -4.45 -15.05 -11.13
N MET A 23 -5.08 -15.86 -10.29
CA MET A 23 -6.54 -15.90 -10.14
C MET A 23 -7.12 -14.83 -9.18
N ALA A 24 -6.46 -13.65 -9.14
CA ALA A 24 -6.75 -12.52 -8.26
C ALA A 24 -6.41 -12.75 -6.77
N GLY A 25 -5.15 -12.47 -6.43
CA GLY A 25 -4.76 -12.01 -5.10
C GLY A 25 -4.77 -10.49 -5.06
N ALA A 26 -5.95 -9.87 -4.87
CA ALA A 26 -6.01 -8.45 -4.59
C ALA A 26 -5.61 -8.24 -3.13
N VAL A 27 -4.31 -8.21 -2.85
CA VAL A 27 -3.87 -7.39 -1.71
C VAL A 27 -4.31 -5.98 -2.12
N PRO A 28 -5.26 -5.34 -1.42
CA PRO A 28 -5.68 -3.99 -1.79
C PRO A 28 -4.42 -3.12 -1.86
N PRO A 29 -4.30 -2.24 -2.87
CA PRO A 29 -3.15 -1.34 -2.93
C PRO A 29 -3.02 -0.65 -1.57
N PRO A 30 -1.80 -0.51 -1.03
CA PRO A 30 -1.62 0.18 0.24
C PRO A 30 -2.28 1.57 0.15
N PRO A 31 -2.93 2.03 1.22
CA PRO A 31 -3.56 3.35 1.22
C PRO A 31 -2.52 4.43 0.86
N PRO A 32 -2.92 5.51 0.17
CA PRO A 32 -2.02 6.60 -0.15
C PRO A 32 -1.41 7.17 1.13
N PRO A 33 -0.13 7.58 1.11
CA PRO A 33 0.49 8.21 2.27
C PRO A 33 -0.29 9.47 2.68
N PRO A 34 -0.40 9.77 3.99
CA PRO A 34 -1.01 11.01 4.42
C PRO A 34 -0.26 12.20 3.83
N PRO A 35 -0.94 13.31 3.50
CA PRO A 35 -0.26 14.52 3.05
C PRO A 35 0.78 14.92 4.09
N ALA A 36 2.02 15.13 3.65
CA ALA A 36 3.07 15.64 4.52
C ALA A 36 2.56 16.95 5.13
N ALA A 37 2.46 16.99 6.46
CA ALA A 37 2.18 18.23 7.17
C ALA A 37 3.26 19.23 6.74
N GLY A 38 2.85 20.19 5.92
CA GLY A 38 3.72 21.18 5.33
C GLY A 38 4.54 21.88 6.40
N TYR A 39 5.83 22.01 6.12
CA TYR A 39 6.71 23.04 6.63
C TYR A 39 5.95 24.37 6.81
N GLY A 40 5.73 24.81 8.05
CA GLY A 40 5.03 26.07 8.31
C GLY A 40 4.76 26.42 9.78
N TYR A 41 5.76 27.04 10.44
CA TYR A 41 5.64 28.18 11.37
C TYR A 41 5.24 27.97 12.86
N THR A 42 6.22 27.80 13.81
CA THR A 42 6.76 28.74 14.87
C THR A 42 5.89 28.90 16.15
N PRO A 43 6.40 29.27 17.37
CA PRO A 43 7.64 30.01 17.72
C PRO A 43 8.58 29.29 18.72
N PRO A 44 9.83 29.79 18.92
CA PRO A 44 10.68 29.33 20.01
C PRO A 44 10.01 29.56 21.38
N PRO A 45 10.24 28.68 22.37
CA PRO A 45 9.71 28.86 23.71
C PRO A 45 10.22 30.17 24.32
N PRO A 46 9.36 30.99 24.95
CA PRO A 46 9.81 32.17 25.67
C PRO A 46 10.63 31.72 26.88
N GLY A 47 11.92 32.04 26.92
CA GLY A 47 12.76 31.80 28.09
C GLY A 47 14.21 31.36 27.84
N GLN A 48 14.68 31.24 26.60
CA GLN A 48 16.11 31.00 26.34
C GLN A 48 16.83 32.32 26.01
N ASP A 49 17.03 33.14 27.05
CA ASP A 49 18.04 34.19 27.05
C ASP A 49 19.39 33.53 27.34
N PRO A 50 20.37 33.55 26.41
CA PRO A 50 21.74 33.13 26.71
C PRO A 50 22.51 34.36 27.24
N GLY A 51 22.02 34.95 28.31
CA GLY A 51 22.67 36.05 29.02
C GLY A 51 23.46 35.55 30.23
N PHE A 52 24.67 36.10 30.36
CA PHE A 52 25.32 36.56 31.61
C PHE A 52 25.00 35.85 32.93
#